data_AF-A0A2R6E163-F1
#
_entry.id   AF-A0A2R6E163-F1
#
_cell.length_a   1.000
_cell.length_b   1.000
_cell.length_c   1.000
_cell.angle_alpha   90.00
_cell.angle_beta   90.00
_cell.angle_gamma   90.00
#
_symmetry.space_group_name_H-M   'P 1'
#
loop_
_entity.id
_entity.type
_entity.pdbx_description
1 polymer ?
#
loop_
_entity_poly.entity_id
_entity_poly.type
_entity_poly.pdbx_seq_one_letter_code
_entity_poly.pdbx_strand_id
1 'polypeptide(L)'
;MGLDELTTDVEAAYADLGEELAVDLDAETRNELAVLSATLEPDGTDELLRRAVHMLFQTAVDAGNLDFHLRRGYGVTYDEYLSGMTYDEMTGADQFPQPDENENRRYQF
;
A
#
# COMPACT_ATOMS: atom_id res chain seq x y z
N MET A 1 15.12 -9.54 1.98
CA MET A 1 14.07 -9.20 1.01
C MET A 1 12.86 -10.02 1.37
N GLY A 2 11.68 -9.43 1.45
CA GLY A 2 10.44 -10.11 1.80
C GLY A 2 9.57 -9.33 2.76
N LEU A 3 8.52 -9.98 3.26
CA LEU A 3 7.50 -9.36 4.11
C LEU A 3 8.08 -8.86 5.44
N ASP A 4 8.93 -9.65 6.10
CA ASP A 4 9.54 -9.27 7.39
C ASP A 4 10.40 -8.00 7.30
N GLU A 5 11.14 -7.85 6.20
CA GLU A 5 11.97 -6.66 5.96
C GLU A 5 11.10 -5.43 5.68
N LEU A 6 10.07 -5.57 4.85
CA LEU A 6 9.10 -4.49 4.62
C LEU A 6 8.45 -4.04 5.93
N THR A 7 8.00 -4.98 6.76
CA THR A 7 7.39 -4.67 8.06
C THR A 7 8.37 -3.93 8.96
N THR A 8 9.61 -4.41 9.06
CA THR A 8 10.66 -3.75 9.85
C THR A 8 10.92 -2.32 9.38
N ASP A 9 11.03 -2.12 8.06
CA ASP A 9 11.28 -0.80 7.47
C ASP A 9 10.09 0.16 7.69
N VAL A 10 8.85 -0.34 7.56
CA VAL A 10 7.65 0.47 7.83
C VAL A 10 7.56 0.85 9.30
N GLU A 11 7.83 -0.08 10.22
CA GLU A 11 7.85 0.20 11.66
C GLU A 11 8.93 1.23 12.02
N ALA A 12 10.13 1.11 11.46
CA ALA A 12 11.20 2.07 11.65
C ALA A 12 10.81 3.47 11.12
N ALA A 13 10.29 3.53 9.88
CA ALA A 13 9.84 4.79 9.29
C ALA A 13 8.69 5.43 10.09
N TYR A 14 7.76 4.63 10.60
CA TYR A 14 6.67 5.11 11.45
C TYR A 14 7.20 5.69 12.77
N ALA A 15 8.16 5.02 13.41
CA ALA A 15 8.78 5.51 14.64
C ALA A 15 9.54 6.83 14.42
N ASP A 16 10.23 6.97 13.29
CA ASP A 16 11.00 8.18 12.95
C ASP A 16 10.12 9.40 12.65
N LEU A 17 8.89 9.21 12.16
CA LEU A 17 7.96 10.31 11.85
C LEU A 17 7.47 11.08 13.08
N GLY A 18 7.39 10.43 14.25
CA GLY A 18 6.87 11.04 15.48
C GLY A 18 5.40 11.50 15.36
N GLU A 19 5.03 12.53 16.12
CA GLU A 19 3.66 13.06 16.18
C GLU A 19 3.45 14.34 15.37
N GLU A 20 4.52 15.07 15.05
CA GLU A 20 4.47 16.37 14.38
C GLU A 20 5.53 16.46 13.28
N LEU A 21 5.13 17.03 12.12
CA LEU A 21 6.01 17.28 10.99
C LEU A 21 5.96 18.75 10.60
N ALA A 22 7.08 19.45 10.69
CA ALA A 22 7.24 20.79 10.16
C ALA A 22 7.54 20.72 8.67
N VAL A 23 6.73 21.39 7.84
CA VAL A 23 6.86 21.37 6.37
C VAL A 23 7.01 22.79 5.86
N ASP A 24 8.07 23.05 5.11
CA ASP A 24 8.24 24.30 4.38
C ASP A 24 7.30 24.33 3.16
N LEU A 25 6.60 25.46 2.97
CA LEU A 25 5.67 25.62 1.86
C LEU A 25 6.22 26.58 0.82
N ASP A 26 6.31 26.10 -0.42
CA ASP A 26 6.63 26.95 -1.57
C ASP A 26 5.42 27.87 -1.93
N ALA A 27 5.57 28.67 -2.98
CA ALA A 27 4.51 29.62 -3.39
C ALA A 27 3.27 28.93 -4.00
N GLU A 28 3.47 27.85 -4.77
CA GLU A 28 2.41 27.08 -5.40
C GLU A 28 1.60 26.34 -4.35
N THR A 29 2.27 25.60 -3.46
CA THR A 29 1.63 24.88 -2.36
C THR A 29 0.81 25.81 -1.46
N ARG A 30 1.33 27.01 -1.14
CA ARG A 30 0.57 28.02 -0.38
C ARG A 30 -0.67 28.51 -1.11
N ASN A 31 -0.57 28.74 -2.41
CA ASN A 31 -1.70 29.19 -3.21
C ASN A 31 -2.81 28.12 -3.28
N GLU A 32 -2.43 26.86 -3.54
CA GLU A 32 -3.38 25.75 -3.60
C GLU A 32 -4.06 25.50 -2.25
N LEU A 33 -3.30 25.50 -1.15
CA LEU A 33 -3.86 25.41 0.20
C LEU A 33 -4.81 26.56 0.52
N ALA A 34 -4.51 27.78 0.07
CA ALA A 34 -5.38 28.93 0.28
C ALA A 34 -6.71 28.75 -0.48
N VAL A 35 -6.66 28.30 -1.74
CA VAL A 35 -7.86 28.01 -2.53
C VAL A 35 -8.70 26.91 -1.87
N LEU A 36 -8.07 25.81 -1.45
CA LEU A 36 -8.77 24.71 -0.79
C LEU A 36 -9.38 25.13 0.54
N SER A 37 -8.63 25.89 1.36
CA SER A 37 -9.14 26.39 2.64
C SER A 37 -10.34 27.31 2.46
N ALA A 38 -10.30 28.19 1.46
CA ALA A 38 -11.39 29.13 1.18
C ALA A 38 -12.64 28.47 0.58
N THR A 39 -12.51 27.28 -0.04
CA THR A 39 -13.61 26.63 -0.77
C THR A 39 -14.22 25.46 0.00
N LEU A 40 -13.41 24.75 0.78
CA LEU A 40 -13.83 23.58 1.56
C LEU A 40 -14.09 23.92 3.02
N GLU A 41 -13.68 25.11 3.48
CA GLU A 41 -13.90 25.62 4.84
C GLU A 41 -13.57 24.59 5.94
N PRO A 42 -12.34 24.00 5.94
CA PRO A 42 -11.94 23.04 6.97
C PRO A 42 -11.81 23.73 8.34
N ASP A 43 -11.82 22.94 9.41
CA ASP A 43 -11.59 23.46 10.76
C ASP A 43 -10.14 23.95 10.94
N GLY A 44 -9.20 23.43 10.13
CA GLY A 44 -7.79 23.83 10.11
C GLY A 44 -7.05 23.38 8.84
N THR A 45 -5.97 24.08 8.48
CA THR A 45 -5.16 23.72 7.29
C THR A 45 -4.50 22.35 7.42
N ASP A 46 -4.18 21.93 8.65
CA ASP A 46 -3.62 20.60 8.96
C ASP A 46 -4.59 19.46 8.60
N GLU A 47 -5.90 19.69 8.66
CA GLU A 47 -6.91 18.73 8.19
C GLU A 47 -6.76 18.46 6.68
N LEU A 48 -6.56 19.52 5.88
CA LEU A 48 -6.35 19.40 4.44
C LEU A 48 -5.06 18.63 4.13
N LEU A 49 -4.00 18.88 4.89
CA LEU A 49 -2.72 18.18 4.72
C LEU A 49 -2.86 16.69 5.04
N ARG A 50 -3.51 16.32 6.15
CA ARG A 50 -3.82 14.90 6.45
C ARG A 50 -4.65 14.27 5.35
N ARG A 51 -5.69 14.94 4.88
CA ARG A 51 -6.53 14.46 3.78
C ARG A 51 -5.74 14.27 2.48
N ALA A 52 -4.83 15.20 2.16
CA ALA A 52 -3.98 15.09 0.98
C ALA A 52 -3.06 13.86 1.04
N VAL A 53 -2.46 13.56 2.21
CA VAL A 53 -1.68 12.33 2.42
C VAL A 53 -2.52 11.08 2.21
N HIS A 54 -3.73 11.03 2.78
CA HIS A 54 -4.64 9.90 2.59
C HIS A 54 -5.05 9.72 1.11
N MET A 55 -5.35 10.81 0.41
CA MET A 55 -5.68 10.76 -1.02
C MET A 55 -4.48 10.33 -1.88
N LEU A 56 -3.27 10.78 -1.55
CA LEU A 56 -2.05 10.36 -2.23
C LEU A 56 -1.82 8.85 -2.06
N PHE A 57 -1.91 8.36 -0.83
CA PHE A 57 -1.77 6.93 -0.53
C PHE A 57 -2.81 6.10 -1.27
N GLN A 58 -4.08 6.49 -1.19
CA GLN A 58 -5.17 5.81 -1.89
C GLN A 58 -4.93 5.79 -3.41
N THR A 59 -4.52 6.92 -4.00
CA THR A 59 -4.23 6.99 -5.44
C THR A 59 -3.08 6.05 -5.81
N ALA A 60 -2.05 5.92 -4.98
CA ALA A 60 -0.93 5.03 -5.22
C ALA A 60 -1.32 3.54 -5.16
N VAL A 61 -2.23 3.18 -4.24
CA VAL A 61 -2.83 1.84 -4.14
C VAL A 61 -3.70 1.56 -5.36
N ASP A 62 -4.68 2.42 -5.63
CA ASP A 62 -5.69 2.24 -6.68
C ASP A 62 -5.06 2.18 -8.08
N ALA A 63 -3.98 2.95 -8.31
CA ALA A 63 -3.23 2.92 -9.57
C ALA A 63 -2.27 1.73 -9.71
N GLY A 64 -2.10 0.90 -8.66
CA GLY A 64 -1.13 -0.21 -8.63
C GLY A 64 0.34 0.23 -8.57
N ASN A 65 0.60 1.54 -8.42
CA ASN A 65 1.95 2.08 -8.30
C ASN A 65 2.64 1.54 -7.04
N LEU A 66 1.91 1.48 -5.91
CA LEU A 66 2.45 0.95 -4.67
C LEU A 66 2.89 -0.51 -4.84
N ASP A 67 2.04 -1.35 -5.44
CA ASP A 67 2.33 -2.77 -5.65
C ASP A 67 3.58 -2.98 -6.53
N PHE A 68 3.75 -2.14 -7.56
CA PHE A 68 4.95 -2.18 -8.40
C PHE A 68 6.23 -1.90 -7.62
N HIS A 69 6.21 -0.91 -6.72
CA HIS A 69 7.36 -0.60 -5.87
C HIS A 69 7.63 -1.71 -4.86
N LEU A 70 6.60 -2.26 -4.22
CA LEU A 70 6.74 -3.36 -3.26
C LEU A 70 7.32 -4.62 -3.90
N ARG A 71 6.86 -4.99 -5.10
CA ARG A 71 7.41 -6.16 -5.82
C ARG A 71 8.87 -5.98 -6.22
N ARG A 72 9.25 -4.78 -6.64
CA ARG A 72 10.64 -4.49 -7.05
C ARG A 72 11.59 -4.34 -5.87
N GLY A 73 11.13 -3.74 -4.77
CA GLY A 73 11.93 -3.46 -3.58
C GLY A 73 12.01 -4.66 -2.64
N TYR A 74 10.88 -5.30 -2.36
CA TYR A 74 10.74 -6.30 -1.30
C TYR A 74 10.30 -7.67 -1.81
N GLY A 75 9.85 -7.78 -3.06
CA GLY A 75 9.37 -9.04 -3.63
C GLY A 75 7.98 -9.47 -3.14
N VAL A 76 7.22 -8.54 -2.54
CA VAL A 76 5.89 -8.78 -1.97
C VAL A 76 4.85 -7.82 -2.56
N THR A 77 3.58 -8.11 -2.32
CA THR A 77 2.44 -7.25 -2.70
C THR A 77 1.91 -6.45 -1.52
N TYR A 78 1.09 -5.44 -1.81
CA TYR A 78 0.37 -4.73 -0.76
C TYR A 78 -0.62 -5.64 0.00
N ASP A 79 -1.24 -6.61 -0.70
CA ASP A 79 -2.16 -7.56 -0.08
C ASP A 79 -1.44 -8.52 0.89
N GLU A 80 -0.23 -8.97 0.57
CA GLU A 80 0.60 -9.80 1.47
C GLU A 80 1.03 -9.02 2.71
N TYR A 81 1.32 -7.71 2.54
CA TYR A 81 1.57 -6.82 3.66
C TYR A 81 0.34 -6.67 4.57
N LEU A 82 -0.85 -6.48 3.99
CA LEU A 82 -2.10 -6.36 4.76
C LEU A 82 -2.51 -7.65 5.47
N SER A 83 -2.26 -8.81 4.85
CA SER A 83 -2.57 -10.11 5.44
C SER A 83 -1.57 -10.54 6.51
N GLY A 84 -0.36 -9.96 6.51
CA GLY A 84 0.76 -10.37 7.36
C GLY A 84 1.33 -11.74 6.98
N MET A 85 0.99 -12.27 5.79
CA MET A 85 1.47 -13.55 5.27
C MET A 85 1.63 -13.50 3.75
N THR A 86 2.64 -14.18 3.22
CA THR A 86 2.86 -14.30 1.78
C THR A 86 1.81 -15.22 1.13
N TYR A 87 1.62 -15.10 -0.20
CA TYR A 87 0.69 -15.98 -0.92
C TYR A 87 1.06 -17.45 -0.80
N ASP A 88 2.36 -17.79 -0.76
CA ASP A 88 2.83 -19.17 -0.60
C ASP A 88 2.44 -19.75 0.77
N GLU A 89 2.43 -18.91 1.81
CA GLU A 89 1.99 -19.27 3.15
C GLU A 89 0.46 -19.37 3.25
N MET A 90 -0.27 -18.45 2.62
CA MET A 90 -1.74 -18.46 2.59
C MET A 90 -2.31 -19.62 1.78
N THR A 91 -1.66 -20.00 0.68
CA THR A 91 -2.08 -21.11 -0.18
C THR A 91 -1.59 -22.47 0.31
N GLY A 92 -0.70 -22.48 1.31
CA GLY A 92 -0.08 -23.68 1.86
C GLY A 92 0.71 -24.39 0.78
N ALA A 93 1.99 -24.01 0.62
CA ALA A 93 2.97 -24.78 -0.16
C ALA A 93 2.69 -26.31 -0.02
N ASP A 94 2.27 -26.94 -1.12
CA ASP A 94 1.85 -28.36 -1.26
C ASP A 94 0.39 -28.80 -0.96
N GLN A 95 -0.65 -28.03 -1.33
CA GLN A 95 -2.04 -28.57 -1.37
C GLN A 95 -2.75 -28.58 -2.74
N PHE A 96 -2.03 -28.37 -3.85
CA PHE A 96 -2.57 -28.75 -5.16
C PHE A 96 -2.04 -30.13 -5.56
N PRO A 97 -2.87 -31.21 -5.51
CA PRO A 97 -2.51 -32.44 -6.20
C PRO A 97 -2.26 -32.09 -7.68
N GLN A 98 -1.09 -32.50 -8.18
CA GLN A 98 -0.74 -32.39 -9.58
C GLN A 98 -1.88 -33.00 -10.44
N PRO A 99 -2.21 -32.41 -11.60
CA PRO A 99 -3.32 -32.85 -12.44
C PRO A 99 -3.21 -34.27 -13.04
N ASP A 100 -2.24 -35.08 -12.60
CA ASP A 100 -2.06 -36.48 -13.02
C ASP A 100 -3.24 -37.38 -12.60
N GLU A 101 -4.05 -36.99 -11.60
CA GLU A 101 -5.24 -37.75 -11.21
C GLU A 101 -6.49 -37.44 -12.05
N ASN A 102 -6.43 -36.48 -12.97
CA ASN A 102 -7.55 -36.09 -13.86
C ASN A 102 -7.40 -36.54 -15.31
N GLU A 103 -6.52 -37.50 -15.62
CA GLU A 103 -6.42 -38.05 -16.99
C GLU A 103 -7.54 -39.03 -17.34
N ASN A 104 -8.20 -39.66 -16.35
CA ASN A 104 -9.20 -40.72 -16.57
C ASN A 104 -10.66 -40.27 -16.68
N ARG A 105 -10.96 -38.96 -16.74
CA ARG A 105 -12.34 -38.43 -16.84
C ARG A 105 -12.63 -37.65 -18.13
N ARG A 106 -11.68 -37.58 -19.07
CA ARG A 106 -11.94 -37.10 -20.43
C ARG A 106 -12.38 -38.29 -21.28
N TYR A 107 -13.66 -38.36 -21.61
CA TYR A 107 -14.33 -39.35 -22.47
C TYR A 107 -14.73 -40.68 -21.79
N GLN A 108 -15.96 -40.69 -21.25
CA GLN A 108 -16.86 -41.83 -21.41
C GLN A 108 -18.13 -41.32 -22.10
N PHE A 109 -18.47 -41.99 -23.21
CA PHE A 109 -19.66 -41.75 -24.03
C PHE A 109 -20.89 -42.38 -23.39
#